data_AF-A0A2S9GE34-F1
#
_entry.id   AF-A0A2S9GE34-F1
#
_cell.length_a   1.000
_cell.length_b   1.000
_cell.length_c   1.000
_cell.angle_alpha   90.00
_cell.angle_beta   90.00
_cell.angle_gamma   90.00
#
_symmetry.space_group_name_H-M   'P 1'
#
loop_
_entity.id
_entity.type
_entity.pdbx_description
1 polymer ?
#
loop_
_entity_poly.entity_id
_entity_poly.type
_entity_poly.pdbx_seq_one_letter_code
_entity_poly.pdbx_strand_id
1 'polypeptide(L)' 'MNGITELIETTLKEHDLEYSRHEGAAGGLPGLVVALPGERRLKTNTILSIGEHSVR' A
#
# COMPACT_ATOMS: atom_id res chain seq x y z
N MET A 1 -6.99 16.77 8.91
CA MET A 1 -6.04 16.50 7.82
C MET A 1 -5.67 15.05 7.95
N ASN A 2 -6.08 14.22 6.99
CA ASN A 2 -5.75 12.80 7.00
C ASN A 2 -4.28 12.64 6.62
N GLY A 3 -3.54 11.78 7.33
CA GLY A 3 -2.15 11.48 6.98
C GLY A 3 -2.08 10.74 5.64
N ILE A 4 -0.92 10.74 4.97
CA ILE A 4 -0.73 10.05 3.67
C ILE A 4 -1.15 8.57 3.75
N THR A 5 -0.81 7.88 4.84
CA THR A 5 -1.23 6.50 5.06
C THR A 5 -2.75 6.34 5.09
N GLU A 6 -3.45 7.24 5.80
CA GLU A 6 -4.90 7.20 5.90
C GLU A 6 -5.56 7.49 4.56
N LEU A 7 -5.03 8.43 3.77
CA LEU A 7 -5.49 8.70 2.41
C LEU A 7 -5.38 7.44 1.54
N ILE A 8 -4.23 6.77 1.55
CA ILE A 8 -4.02 5.56 0.75
C ILE A 8 -4.95 4.44 1.21
N GLU A 9 -5.05 4.16 2.51
CA GLU A 9 -5.93 3.11 3.04
C GLU A 9 -7.41 3.37 2.70
N THR A 10 -7.86 4.63 2.74
CA THR A 10 -9.22 5.00 2.30
C THR A 10 -9.41 4.71 0.82
N THR A 11 -8.48 5.13 -0.04
CA THR A 11 -8.56 4.84 -1.49
C THR A 11 -8.57 3.34 -1.77
N LEU A 12 -7.74 2.54 -1.08
CA LEU A 12 -7.73 1.09 -1.26
C LEU A 12 -9.08 0.45 -0.88
N LYS A 13 -9.71 0.92 0.20
CA LYS A 13 -11.06 0.47 0.61
C LYS A 13 -12.14 0.87 -0.37
N GLU A 14 -12.11 2.12 -0.87
CA GLU A 14 -13.07 2.63 -1.86
C GLU A 14 -13.06 1.82 -3.17
N HIS A 15 -11.89 1.26 -3.52
CA HIS A 15 -11.69 0.44 -4.71
C HIS A 15 -11.71 -1.08 -4.45
N ASP A 16 -12.08 -1.53 -3.23
CA ASP A 16 -12.12 -2.94 -2.82
C ASP A 16 -10.80 -3.70 -3.11
N LEU A 17 -9.68 -3.01 -2.89
CA LEU A 17 -8.35 -3.59 -3.05
C LEU A 17 -7.88 -4.24 -1.74
N GLU A 18 -7.48 -5.50 -1.84
CA GLU A 18 -6.87 -6.23 -0.73
C GLU A 18 -5.49 -5.64 -0.40
N TYR A 19 -5.26 -5.35 0.88
CA TYR A 19 -3.98 -4.86 1.36
C TYR A 19 -3.67 -5.30 2.79
N SER A 20 -2.39 -5.28 3.15
CA SER A 20 -1.92 -5.51 4.52
C SER A 20 -0.84 -4.50 4.89
N ARG A 21 -0.71 -4.22 6.19
CA ARG A 21 0.35 -3.35 6.71
C ARG A 21 1.67 -4.10 6.75
N HIS A 22 2.73 -3.41 6.36
CA HIS A 22 4.11 -3.86 6.48
C HIS A 22 4.85 -2.92 7.42
N GLU A 23 5.34 -3.43 8.55
CA GLU A 23 6.00 -2.61 9.57
C GLU A 23 7.41 -2.15 9.16
N GLY A 24 7.92 -2.64 8.03
CA GLY A 24 9.32 -2.47 7.62
C GLY A 24 10.18 -3.61 8.19
N ALA A 25 11.20 -4.02 7.44
CA ALA A 25 12.17 -5.01 7.87
C ALA A 25 13.60 -4.53 7.57
N ALA A 26 14.55 -4.87 8.43
CA ALA A 26 15.99 -4.60 8.25
C ALA A 26 16.33 -3.14 7.89
N GLY A 27 15.64 -2.16 8.51
CA GLY A 27 15.84 -0.73 8.25
C GLY A 27 15.03 -0.16 7.08
N GLY A 28 14.15 -0.96 6.47
CA GLY A 28 13.18 -0.50 5.48
C GLY A 28 12.06 0.35 6.12
N LEU A 29 11.50 1.26 5.32
CA LEU A 29 10.36 2.07 5.72
C LEU A 29 9.10 1.20 5.91
N PRO A 30 8.22 1.56 6.85
CA PRO A 30 6.89 0.96 6.92
C PRO A 30 6.09 1.27 5.65
N GLY A 31 5.08 0.46 5.38
CA GLY A 31 4.32 0.54 4.14
C GLY A 31 3.09 -0.34 4.11
N LEU A 32 2.53 -0.48 2.92
CA LEU A 32 1.38 -1.34 2.62
C LEU A 32 1.77 -2.33 1.53
N VAL A 33 1.46 -3.61 1.71
CA VAL A 33 1.46 -4.58 0.62
C VAL A 33 0.06 -4.59 0.02
N VAL A 34 -0.06 -4.27 -1.25
CA VAL A 34 -1.33 -4.15 -1.97
C VAL A 34 -1.40 -5.21 -3.06
N ALA A 35 -2.51 -5.93 -3.16
CA ALA A 35 -2.76 -6.88 -4.23
C ALA A 35 -3.46 -6.16 -5.40
N LEU A 36 -2.68 -5.75 -6.39
CA LEU A 36 -3.20 -5.07 -7.58
C LEU A 36 -3.76 -6.07 -8.59
N PRO A 37 -4.99 -5.87 -9.08
CA PRO A 37 -5.55 -6.72 -10.12
C PRO A 37 -4.86 -6.45 -11.46
N GLY A 38 -4.51 -7.51 -12.17
CA GLY A 38 -3.93 -7.48 -13.50
C GLY A 38 -4.78 -8.25 -14.52
N GLU A 39 -4.26 -8.35 -15.73
CA GLU A 39 -4.92 -9.08 -16.81
C GLU A 39 -5.13 -10.55 -16.46
N ARG A 40 -6.17 -11.16 -17.05
CA ARG A 40 -6.46 -12.60 -16.91
C ARG A 40 -6.58 -13.08 -15.45
N ARG A 41 -7.05 -12.21 -14.56
CA ARG A 41 -7.22 -12.46 -13.12
C ARG A 41 -5.89 -12.66 -12.37
N LEU A 42 -4.78 -12.22 -12.94
CA LEU A 42 -3.51 -12.18 -12.21
C LEU A 42 -3.61 -11.14 -11.09
N LYS A 43 -2.98 -11.43 -9.96
CA LYS A 43 -2.76 -10.46 -8.89
C LYS A 43 -1.26 -10.20 -8.78
N THR A 44 -0.88 -8.93 -8.71
CA THR A 44 0.49 -8.51 -8.44
C THR A 44 0.55 -7.86 -7.07
N ASN A 45 1.35 -8.43 -6.17
CA ASN A 45 1.58 -7.82 -4.88
C ASN A 45 2.65 -6.74 -5.03
N THR A 46 2.28 -5.50 -4.71
CA THR A 46 3.16 -4.33 -4.75
C THR A 46 3.30 -3.77 -3.35
N ILE A 47 4.52 -3.44 -2.95
CA ILE A 47 4.78 -2.75 -1.69
C ILE A 47 4.81 -1.24 -1.94
N LEU A 48 4.00 -0.49 -1.19
CA LEU A 48 4.04 0.96 -1.11
C LEU A 48 4.77 1.33 0.18
N SER A 49 6.02 1.75 0.06
CA SER A 49 6.84 2.25 1.18
C SER A 49 6.51 3.71 1.42
N ILE A 50 6.09 4.06 2.64
CA ILE A 50 5.62 5.41 2.96
C ILE A 50 6.68 6.09 3.84
N GLY A 51 7.33 7.11 3.28
CA GLY A 51 8.24 7.99 4.00
C GLY A 51 7.56 9.30 4.42
N GLU A 52 8.32 10.17 5.07
CA GLU A 52 7.82 11.47 5.55
C GLU A 52 7.29 12.37 4.42
N HIS A 53 7.90 12.27 3.23
CA HIS A 53 7.58 13.13 2.08
C HIS A 53 7.43 12.37 0.76
N SER A 54 7.47 11.04 0.77
CA SER A 54 7.46 10.24 -0.45
C SER A 54 6.76 8.90 -0.26
N VAL A 55 6.27 8.36 -1.39
CA VAL A 55 5.75 7.00 -1.49
C VAL A 55 6.51 6.31 -2.63
N ARG A 56 6.99 5.09 -2.40
CA ARG A 56 7.72 4.27 -3.38
C ARG A 56 7.10 2.90 -3.53
#